data_AF-A0A838PT78-F1
#
_entry.id   AF-A0A838PT78-F1
#
_cell.length_a   1.000
_cell.length_b   1.000
_cell.length_c   1.000
_cell.angle_alpha   90.00
_cell.angle_beta   90.00
_cell.angle_gamma   90.00
#
_symmetry.space_group_name_H-M   'P 1'
#
loop_
_entity.id
_entity.type
_entity.pdbx_description
1 polymer ?
#
loop_
_entity_poly.entity_id
_entity_poly.type
_entity_poly.pdbx_seq_one_letter_code
_entity_poly.pdbx_strand_id
1 'polypeptide(L)'
;MEATRPHRYTAEQRAAALELYSEVGPAEAGRRLGIPSGTVRSWARRNGCAAVATENRRAAVEAARLTWEQRRSGLTVRLGEVAAELLERVEKAEPGEAKALATALAILVDKAELLSGRATERTEAGAAVNMDAEIERLIGELAREDGRSAA
;
A
#
# COMPACT_ATOMS: atom_id res chain seq x y z
N MET A 1 1.31 -45.18 32.92
CA MET A 1 1.98 -44.56 31.76
C MET A 1 1.34 -45.14 30.52
N GLU A 2 0.39 -44.40 29.93
CA GLU A 2 -0.44 -44.89 28.84
C GLU A 2 0.38 -44.92 27.54
N ALA A 3 0.61 -46.13 27.02
CA ALA A 3 1.38 -46.35 25.80
C ALA A 3 0.61 -45.78 24.60
N THR A 4 0.96 -44.55 24.19
CA THR A 4 0.36 -43.89 23.03
C THR A 4 0.77 -44.65 21.76
N ARG A 5 -0.22 -45.23 21.05
CA ARG A 5 -0.01 -45.82 19.71
C ARG A 5 0.70 -44.79 18.82
N PRO A 6 1.66 -45.20 17.95
CA PRO A 6 2.33 -44.27 17.05
C PRO A 6 1.29 -43.72 16.06
N HIS A 7 0.83 -42.50 16.30
CA HIS A 7 0.11 -41.76 15.30
C HIS A 7 1.10 -41.44 14.17
N ARG A 8 0.70 -41.75 12.93
CA ARG A 8 1.52 -41.57 11.72
C ARG A 8 2.06 -40.14 11.55
N TYR A 9 1.46 -39.16 12.22
CA TYR A 9 1.88 -37.76 12.24
C TYR A 9 1.89 -37.24 13.67
N THR A 10 2.91 -36.45 14.01
CA THR A 10 3.05 -35.84 15.33
C THR A 10 2.11 -34.63 15.51
N ALA A 11 1.97 -34.15 16.74
CA ALA A 11 1.17 -32.97 17.05
C ALA A 11 1.72 -31.71 16.36
N GLU A 12 3.05 -31.59 16.29
CA GLU A 12 3.78 -30.49 15.65
C GLU A 12 3.53 -30.49 14.14
N GLN A 13 3.58 -31.66 13.49
CA GLN A 13 3.27 -31.79 12.07
C GLN A 13 1.82 -31.40 11.75
N ARG A 14 0.90 -31.74 12.65
CA ARG A 14 -0.51 -31.35 12.51
C ARG A 14 -0.69 -29.84 12.69
N ALA A 15 -0.01 -29.22 13.65
CA ALA A 15 -0.06 -27.77 13.87
C ALA A 15 0.49 -27.00 12.66
N ALA A 16 1.69 -27.36 12.19
CA ALA A 16 2.32 -26.76 11.02
C ALA A 16 1.46 -26.93 9.76
N ALA A 17 0.78 -28.07 9.59
CA ALA A 17 -0.12 -28.29 8.46
C ALA A 17 -1.37 -27.42 8.51
N LEU A 18 -1.88 -27.08 9.69
CA LEU A 18 -3.04 -26.19 9.85
C LEU A 18 -2.67 -24.73 9.60
N GLU A 19 -1.50 -24.30 10.05
CA GLU A 19 -0.95 -22.97 9.80
C GLU A 19 -0.71 -22.74 8.30
N LEU A 20 0.01 -23.66 7.63
CA LEU A 20 0.19 -23.59 6.17
C LEU A 20 -1.14 -23.68 5.42
N TYR A 21 -2.12 -24.42 5.94
CA TYR A 21 -3.42 -24.54 5.28
C TYR A 21 -4.12 -23.18 5.14
N SER A 22 -4.04 -22.31 6.15
CA SER A 22 -4.63 -20.96 6.09
C SER A 22 -3.97 -20.05 5.05
N GLU A 23 -2.67 -20.24 4.82
CA GLU A 23 -1.87 -19.39 3.93
C GLU A 23 -1.95 -19.84 2.47
N VAL A 24 -1.68 -21.12 2.21
CA VAL A 24 -1.45 -21.64 0.85
C VAL A 24 -2.45 -22.71 0.42
N GLY A 25 -3.32 -23.15 1.34
CA GLY A 25 -4.32 -24.18 1.08
C GLY A 25 -3.78 -25.62 1.15
N PRO A 26 -4.67 -26.62 1.06
CA PRO A 26 -4.37 -28.01 1.43
C PRO A 26 -3.40 -28.73 0.48
N ALA A 27 -3.36 -28.36 -0.79
CA ALA A 27 -2.50 -29.02 -1.79
C ALA A 27 -1.04 -28.62 -1.60
N GLU A 28 -0.77 -27.32 -1.44
CA GLU A 28 0.58 -26.80 -1.23
C GLU A 28 1.10 -27.13 0.17
N ALA A 29 0.24 -27.01 1.20
CA ALA A 29 0.56 -27.45 2.56
C ALA A 29 0.97 -28.93 2.60
N GLY A 30 0.24 -29.78 1.87
CA GLY A 30 0.56 -31.20 1.75
C GLY A 30 1.88 -31.48 1.03
N ARG A 31 2.18 -30.75 -0.06
CA ARG A 31 3.46 -30.87 -0.79
C ARG A 31 4.65 -30.50 0.09
N ARG A 32 4.56 -29.39 0.82
CA ARG A 32 5.67 -28.89 1.66
C ARG A 32 5.98 -29.78 2.85
N LEU A 33 4.96 -30.38 3.45
CA LEU A 33 5.09 -31.18 4.67
C LEU A 33 5.15 -32.69 4.41
N GLY A 34 5.01 -33.13 3.15
CA GLY A 34 4.93 -34.55 2.79
C GLY A 34 3.66 -35.24 3.32
N ILE A 35 2.61 -34.48 3.62
CA ILE A 35 1.35 -34.97 4.18
C ILE A 35 0.30 -35.00 3.05
N PRO A 36 -0.49 -36.06 2.88
CA PRO A 36 -1.54 -36.08 1.88
C PRO A 36 -2.50 -34.90 2.05
N SER A 37 -2.79 -34.18 0.96
CA SER A 37 -3.64 -32.99 0.96
C SER A 37 -5.05 -33.25 1.54
N GLY A 38 -5.59 -34.46 1.34
CA GLY A 38 -6.84 -34.92 1.95
C GLY A 38 -6.77 -35.01 3.49
N THR A 39 -5.62 -35.39 4.04
CA THR A 39 -5.37 -35.42 5.49
C THR A 39 -5.32 -34.01 6.07
N VAL A 40 -4.59 -33.10 5.42
CA VAL A 40 -4.53 -31.68 5.82
C VAL A 40 -5.92 -31.05 5.80
N ARG A 41 -6.70 -31.27 4.72
CA ARG A 41 -8.09 -30.80 4.61
C ARG A 41 -8.98 -31.37 5.72
N SER A 42 -8.84 -32.66 6.04
CA SER A 42 -9.61 -33.31 7.11
C SER A 42 -9.29 -32.72 8.48
N TRP A 43 -8.03 -32.38 8.77
CA TRP A 43 -7.68 -31.68 10.00
C TRP A 43 -8.20 -30.24 10.02
N ALA A 44 -8.09 -29.50 8.93
CA ALA A 44 -8.59 -28.14 8.84
C ALA A 44 -10.11 -28.07 9.07
N ARG A 45 -10.87 -29.03 8.52
CA ARG A 45 -12.32 -29.13 8.76
C ARG A 45 -12.64 -29.44 10.22
N ARG A 46 -11.88 -30.34 10.86
CA ARG A 46 -12.08 -30.72 12.26
C ARG A 46 -11.68 -29.63 13.26
N ASN A 47 -10.79 -28.73 12.87
CA ASN A 47 -10.33 -27.60 13.71
C ASN A 47 -10.95 -26.25 13.30
N GLY A 48 -11.95 -26.22 12.42
CA GLY A 48 -12.61 -24.97 12.00
C GLY A 48 -11.83 -24.07 11.03
N CYS A 49 -10.57 -24.38 10.71
CA CYS A 49 -9.72 -23.58 9.81
C CYS A 49 -10.23 -23.54 8.35
N ALA A 50 -11.16 -24.42 7.98
CA ALA A 50 -11.72 -24.48 6.62
C ALA A 50 -12.48 -23.21 6.20
N ALA A 51 -13.09 -22.49 7.15
CA ALA A 51 -13.80 -21.24 6.88
C ALA A 51 -12.84 -20.11 6.49
N VAL A 52 -11.74 -19.94 7.25
CA VAL A 52 -10.72 -18.90 7.02
C VAL A 52 -10.09 -19.00 5.63
N ALA A 53 -9.69 -20.22 5.22
CA ALA A 53 -9.13 -20.42 3.87
C ALA A 53 -10.14 -20.14 2.75
N THR A 54 -11.45 -20.35 3.01
CA THR A 54 -12.51 -20.05 2.06
C THR A 54 -12.70 -18.53 1.91
N GLU A 55 -12.64 -17.80 3.03
CA GLU A 55 -12.71 -16.35 3.06
C GLU A 55 -11.51 -15.70 2.37
N ASN A 56 -10.29 -16.15 2.68
CA ASN A 56 -9.06 -15.69 2.01
C ASN A 56 -9.13 -15.93 0.49
N ARG A 57 -9.62 -17.10 0.06
CA ARG A 57 -9.81 -17.40 -1.36
C ARG A 57 -10.86 -16.51 -2.01
N ARG A 58 -11.99 -16.24 -1.33
CA ARG A 58 -13.02 -15.32 -1.82
C ARG A 58 -12.46 -13.91 -1.96
N ALA A 59 -11.77 -13.41 -0.95
CA ALA A 59 -11.12 -12.10 -0.98
C ALA A 59 -10.13 -11.99 -2.14
N ALA A 60 -9.31 -13.03 -2.40
CA ALA A 60 -8.39 -13.05 -3.52
C ALA A 60 -9.09 -13.05 -4.89
N VAL A 61 -10.20 -13.80 -5.03
CA VAL A 61 -11.01 -13.81 -6.27
C VAL A 61 -11.70 -12.48 -6.49
N GLU A 62 -12.29 -11.89 -5.45
CA GLU A 62 -12.92 -10.57 -5.53
C GLU A 62 -11.88 -9.48 -5.83
N ALA A 63 -10.71 -9.51 -5.20
CA ALA A 63 -9.61 -8.60 -5.52
C ALA A 63 -9.13 -8.73 -6.98
N ALA A 64 -9.12 -9.95 -7.53
CA ALA A 64 -8.80 -10.18 -8.94
C ALA A 64 -9.90 -9.67 -9.89
N ARG A 65 -11.16 -9.59 -9.43
CA ARG A 65 -12.29 -9.03 -10.19
C ARG A 65 -12.33 -7.51 -10.19
N LEU A 66 -11.66 -6.86 -9.25
CA LEU A 66 -11.65 -5.40 -9.19
C LEU A 66 -11.05 -4.80 -10.46
N THR A 67 -11.63 -3.70 -10.93
CA THR A 67 -11.02 -2.88 -11.97
C THR A 67 -9.80 -2.14 -11.41
N TRP A 68 -8.97 -1.59 -12.30
CA TRP A 68 -7.87 -0.71 -11.89
C TRP A 68 -8.36 0.47 -11.05
N GLU A 69 -9.47 1.07 -11.43
CA GLU A 69 -10.09 2.20 -10.74
C GLU A 69 -10.54 1.83 -9.33
N GLN A 70 -11.18 0.67 -9.15
CA GLN A 70 -11.58 0.18 -7.83
C GLN A 70 -10.37 -0.12 -6.93
N ARG A 71 -9.32 -0.75 -7.48
CA ARG A 71 -8.06 -0.96 -6.74
C ARG A 71 -7.41 0.35 -6.34
N ARG A 72 -7.39 1.33 -7.24
CA ARG A 72 -6.83 2.66 -7.03
C ARG A 72 -7.61 3.42 -5.94
N SER A 73 -8.94 3.40 -5.99
CA SER A 73 -9.80 4.00 -4.96
C SER A 73 -9.57 3.37 -3.58
N GLY A 74 -9.54 2.03 -3.51
CA GLY A 74 -9.25 1.31 -2.27
C GLY A 74 -7.86 1.62 -1.72
N LEU A 75 -6.85 1.79 -2.58
CA LEU A 75 -5.52 2.19 -2.16
C LEU A 75 -5.49 3.63 -1.60
N THR A 76 -6.19 4.58 -2.23
CA THR A 76 -6.30 5.96 -1.73
C THR A 76 -6.88 5.99 -0.31
N VAL A 77 -7.94 5.23 -0.04
CA VAL A 77 -8.54 5.15 1.31
C VAL A 77 -7.54 4.62 2.33
N ARG A 78 -6.89 3.49 2.02
CA ARG A 78 -5.90 2.87 2.93
C ARG A 78 -4.70 3.77 3.21
N LEU A 79 -4.22 4.49 2.19
CA LEU A 79 -3.13 5.47 2.38
C LEU A 79 -3.55 6.60 3.33
N GLY A 80 -4.80 7.07 3.22
CA GLY A 80 -5.36 8.07 4.13
C GLY A 80 -5.49 7.58 5.57
N GLU A 81 -5.94 6.34 5.77
CA GLU A 81 -6.04 5.71 7.10
C GLU A 81 -4.66 5.59 7.77
N VAL A 82 -3.66 5.08 7.05
CA VAL A 82 -2.29 4.97 7.57
C VAL A 82 -1.68 6.35 7.82
N ALA A 83 -1.96 7.33 6.97
CA ALA A 83 -1.54 8.72 7.19
C ALA A 83 -2.13 9.28 8.50
N ALA A 84 -3.42 9.06 8.77
CA ALA A 84 -4.03 9.50 10.02
C ALA A 84 -3.37 8.84 11.25
N GLU A 85 -3.11 7.53 11.18
CA GLU A 85 -2.41 6.82 12.25
C GLU A 85 -0.98 7.36 12.48
N LEU A 86 -0.24 7.63 11.40
CA LEU A 86 1.10 8.20 11.52
C LEU A 86 1.07 9.61 12.12
N LEU A 87 0.07 10.43 11.78
CA LEU A 87 -0.08 11.76 12.37
C LEU A 87 -0.23 11.70 13.89
N GLU A 88 -1.10 10.82 14.39
CA GLU A 88 -1.26 10.62 15.84
C GLU A 88 0.01 10.12 16.52
N ARG A 89 0.82 9.33 15.82
CA ARG A 89 2.10 8.84 16.32
C ARG A 89 3.19 9.91 16.33
N VAL A 90 3.22 10.79 15.32
CA VAL A 90 4.17 11.92 15.27
C VAL A 90 4.01 12.81 16.50
N GLU A 91 2.78 13.11 16.91
CA GLU A 91 2.50 13.95 18.09
C GLU A 91 3.05 13.38 19.40
N LYS A 92 3.19 12.06 19.48
CA LYS A 92 3.62 11.34 20.69
C LYS A 92 5.07 10.87 20.63
N ALA A 93 5.76 11.10 19.52
CA ALA A 93 7.08 10.53 19.25
C ALA A 93 8.21 11.45 19.74
N GLU A 94 9.32 10.83 20.16
CA GLU A 94 10.57 11.52 20.43
C GLU A 94 11.13 12.17 19.14
N PRO A 95 11.90 13.27 19.21
CA PRO A 95 12.30 14.06 18.04
C PRO A 95 12.96 13.25 16.89
N GLY A 96 13.72 12.22 17.22
CA GLY A 96 14.36 11.34 16.23
C GLY A 96 13.38 10.45 15.46
N GLU A 97 12.36 9.92 16.14
CA GLU A 97 11.30 9.09 15.55
C GLU A 97 10.27 9.96 14.82
N ALA A 98 9.91 11.11 15.41
CA ALA A 98 8.94 12.05 14.85
C ALA A 98 9.30 12.48 13.42
N LYS A 99 10.60 12.71 13.13
CA LYS A 99 11.07 13.04 11.78
C LYS A 99 10.80 11.92 10.77
N ALA A 100 11.08 10.68 11.14
CA ALA A 100 10.88 9.52 10.26
C ALA A 100 9.39 9.31 9.98
N LEU A 101 8.55 9.41 11.01
CA LEU A 101 7.10 9.31 10.90
C LEU A 101 6.50 10.45 10.06
N ALA A 102 6.95 11.70 10.26
CA ALA A 102 6.50 12.84 9.48
C ALA A 102 6.89 12.73 7.99
N THR A 103 8.08 12.18 7.70
CA THR A 103 8.52 11.91 6.33
C THR A 103 7.63 10.85 5.67
N ALA A 104 7.37 9.74 6.37
CA ALA A 104 6.48 8.69 5.88
C ALA A 104 5.05 9.23 5.65
N LEU A 105 4.54 10.02 6.60
CA LEU A 105 3.24 10.69 6.49
C LEU A 105 3.15 11.54 5.21
N ALA A 106 4.13 12.42 4.98
CA ALA A 106 4.15 13.28 3.79
C ALA A 106 4.13 12.47 2.48
N ILE A 107 4.89 11.37 2.41
CA ILE A 107 4.90 10.48 1.25
C ILE A 107 3.53 9.83 1.03
N LEU A 108 2.87 9.36 2.08
CA LEU A 108 1.56 8.71 1.95
C LEU A 108 0.49 9.68 1.48
N VAL A 109 0.50 10.91 2.01
CA VAL A 109 -0.42 11.98 1.58
C VAL A 109 -0.21 12.31 0.10
N ASP A 110 1.03 12.55 -0.32
CA ASP A 110 1.36 12.82 -1.73
C ASP A 110 0.86 11.70 -2.66
N LYS A 111 1.08 10.44 -2.29
CA LYS A 111 0.61 9.29 -3.09
C LYS A 111 -0.91 9.18 -3.11
N ALA A 112 -1.60 9.48 -2.01
CA ALA A 112 -3.05 9.52 -1.98
C ALA A 112 -3.60 10.63 -2.89
N GLU A 113 -2.98 11.82 -2.89
CA GLU A 113 -3.37 12.94 -3.75
C GLU A 113 -3.14 12.63 -5.24
N LEU A 114 -1.98 12.06 -5.59
CA LEU A 114 -1.67 11.56 -6.93
C LEU A 114 -2.71 10.53 -7.41
N LEU A 115 -3.05 9.57 -6.56
CA LEU A 115 -4.04 8.54 -6.88
C LEU A 115 -5.47 9.10 -6.91
N SER A 116 -5.79 10.16 -6.19
CA SER A 116 -7.10 10.82 -6.30
C SER A 116 -7.25 11.71 -7.54
N GLY A 117 -6.18 11.92 -8.31
CA GLY A 117 -6.20 12.77 -9.51
C GLY A 117 -6.02 14.26 -9.22
N ARG A 118 -5.69 14.65 -7.98
CA ARG A 118 -5.46 16.06 -7.59
C ARG A 118 -4.09 16.58 -8.00
N ALA A 119 -3.10 15.71 -8.20
CA ALA A 119 -1.72 16.11 -8.50
C ALA A 119 -1.44 16.43 -9.99
N THR A 120 -2.46 16.43 -10.86
CA THR A 120 -2.27 16.71 -12.30
C THR A 120 -2.68 18.12 -12.73
N GLU A 121 -2.74 19.09 -11.81
CA GLU A 121 -2.51 20.48 -12.21
C GLU A 121 -1.03 20.64 -12.59
N ARG A 122 -0.72 20.16 -13.80
CA ARG A 122 0.53 20.49 -14.47
C ARG A 122 0.42 21.97 -14.82
N THR A 123 1.03 22.83 -14.02
CA THR A 123 1.37 24.17 -14.47
C THR A 123 2.35 23.99 -15.63
N GLU A 124 1.87 24.08 -16.86
CA GLU A 124 2.75 24.06 -18.02
C GLU A 124 3.77 25.19 -17.86
N ALA A 125 5.05 24.89 -18.05
CA ALA A 125 6.15 25.84 -18.06
C ALA A 125 6.07 26.84 -19.24
N GLY A 126 4.89 27.13 -19.77
CA GLY A 126 4.63 28.23 -20.70
C GLY A 126 4.58 29.60 -20.01
N ALA A 127 4.44 29.64 -18.69
CA ALA A 127 4.47 30.91 -17.93
C ALA A 127 5.88 31.52 -17.84
N ALA A 128 6.94 30.71 -17.85
CA ALA A 128 8.33 31.20 -17.80
C ALA A 128 8.75 31.85 -19.13
N VAL A 129 8.34 31.28 -20.27
CA VAL A 129 8.66 31.83 -21.60
C VAL A 129 7.99 33.18 -21.85
N ASN A 130 6.80 33.42 -21.28
CA ASN A 130 6.14 34.73 -21.36
C ASN A 130 6.74 35.78 -20.42
N MET A 131 7.40 35.38 -19.32
CA MET A 131 8.04 36.33 -18.41
C MET A 131 9.31 36.93 -19.01
N ASP A 132 10.13 36.15 -19.72
CA ASP A 132 11.35 36.66 -20.35
C ASP A 132 11.03 37.68 -21.46
N ALA A 133 10.00 37.40 -22.28
CA ALA A 133 9.53 38.33 -23.30
C ALA A 133 8.94 39.63 -22.70
N GLU A 134 8.24 39.51 -21.57
CA GLU A 134 7.68 40.66 -20.87
C GLU A 134 8.76 41.50 -20.17
N ILE A 135 9.80 40.86 -19.61
CA ILE A 135 10.97 41.53 -19.04
C ILE A 135 11.73 42.30 -20.13
N GLU A 136 11.98 41.68 -21.29
CA GLU A 136 12.62 42.38 -22.42
C GLU A 136 11.79 43.55 -22.93
N ARG A 137 10.46 43.40 -22.98
CA ARG A 137 9.54 44.49 -23.35
C ARG A 137 9.64 45.66 -22.38
N LEU A 138 9.61 45.40 -21.07
CA LEU A 138 9.67 46.43 -20.03
C LEU A 138 11.04 47.13 -19.98
N ILE A 139 12.13 46.38 -20.16
CA ILE A 139 13.49 46.95 -20.27
C ILE A 139 13.59 47.88 -21.48
N GLY A 140 13.01 47.48 -22.62
CA GLY A 140 12.98 48.30 -23.82
C GLY A 140 12.10 49.56 -23.72
N GLU A 141 11.04 49.53 -22.91
CA GLU A 141 10.22 50.70 -22.60
C GLU A 141 10.97 51.70 -21.71
N LEU A 142 11.61 51.22 -20.64
CA LEU A 142 12.36 52.07 -19.71
C LEU A 142 13.51 52.80 -20.41
N ALA A 143 14.25 52.11 -21.28
CA ALA A 143 15.35 52.72 -22.05
C ALA A 143 14.88 53.83 -23.01
N ARG A 144 13.61 53.77 -23.48
CA ARG A 144 13.03 54.81 -24.34
C ARG A 144 12.52 56.01 -23.56
N GLU A 145 12.07 55.81 -22.32
CA GLU A 145 11.66 56.90 -21.43
C GLU A 145 12.87 57.72 -20.95
N ASP A 146 13.96 57.06 -20.57
CA ASP A 146 15.20 57.74 -20.18
C ASP A 146 15.80 58.56 -21.33
N GLY A 147 15.70 58.06 -22.57
CA GLY A 147 16.14 58.78 -23.77
C GLY A 147 15.27 60.00 -24.14
N ARG A 148 14.01 60.07 -23.68
CA ARG A 148 13.14 61.23 -23.90
C ARG A 148 13.26 62.30 -22.82
N SER A 149 13.82 61.98 -21.65
CA SER A 149 14.04 62.95 -20.58
C SER A 149 15.34 63.75 -20.73
N ALA A 150 16.16 63.44 -21.74
CA ALA A 150 17.46 64.08 -22.02
C ALA A 150 17.51 64.93 -23.31
N ALA A 151 16.36 65.15 -23.96
CA ALA A 151 16.19 66.03 -25.13
C ALA A 151 15.29 67.22 -24.78
#